data_AF-A0A4Y9U979-F1
#
_entry.id   AF-A0A4Y9U979-F1
#
_cell.length_a   1.000
_cell.length_b   1.000
_cell.length_c   1.000
_cell.angle_alpha   90.00
_cell.angle_beta   90.00
_cell.angle_gamma   90.00
#
_symmetry.space_group_name_H-M   'P 1'
#
loop_
_entity.id
_entity.type
_entity.pdbx_description
1 polymer ?
#
loop_
_entity_poly.entity_id
_entity_poly.type
_entity_poly.pdbx_seq_one_letter_code
_entity_poly.pdbx_strand_id
1 'polypeptide(L)'
;MQAPARIAITGKPWTTCGITIPDLGCKMPFVYRPSLKTKTGEAVALLHLSNQQKDRIAPVFSVGERPPANFVARMASAWLGRRCFLDGSFNHNLSGGSADFDTLFAALGTAGIPVIPVIEIGASNAYNQAAFAHIGQFSNGVMLKCTHGHLNLAANWVQQMGQCQSAL
;
A
#
# COMPACT_ATOMS: atom_id res chain seq x y z
N MET A 1 -10.16 -4.00 -47.88
CA MET A 1 -8.87 -4.73 -47.79
C MET A 1 -7.76 -3.71 -47.77
N GLN A 2 -7.10 -3.52 -46.63
CA GLN A 2 -5.86 -2.77 -46.54
C GLN A 2 -5.04 -3.39 -45.40
N ALA A 3 -3.85 -3.87 -45.73
CA ALA A 3 -2.97 -4.60 -44.84
C ALA A 3 -2.32 -3.66 -43.80
N PRO A 4 -2.05 -4.14 -42.57
CA PRO A 4 -1.46 -3.32 -41.52
C PRO A 4 0.03 -3.05 -41.76
N ALA A 5 0.45 -1.83 -41.40
CA ALA A 5 1.85 -1.41 -41.41
C ALA A 5 2.68 -2.22 -40.40
N ARG A 6 3.78 -2.80 -40.90
CA ARG A 6 4.82 -3.47 -40.13
C ARG A 6 5.75 -2.41 -39.53
N ILE A 7 6.04 -2.50 -38.23
CA ILE A 7 7.21 -1.85 -37.62
C ILE A 7 8.20 -2.94 -37.22
N ALA A 8 9.42 -2.79 -37.75
CA ALA A 8 10.52 -3.74 -37.62
C ALA A 8 11.10 -3.75 -36.20
N ILE A 9 11.46 -4.96 -35.74
CA ILE A 9 12.24 -5.21 -34.53
C ILE A 9 13.70 -5.41 -34.96
N THR A 10 14.64 -4.63 -34.42
CA THR A 10 16.07 -4.97 -34.46
C THR A 10 16.73 -4.64 -33.13
N GLY A 11 17.27 -5.67 -32.46
CA GLY A 11 18.17 -5.55 -31.31
C GLY A 11 17.91 -6.54 -30.15
N LYS A 12 18.38 -7.79 -30.27
CA LYS A 12 18.57 -8.77 -29.17
C LYS A 12 20.03 -8.71 -28.66
N PRO A 13 20.43 -9.32 -27.52
CA PRO A 13 19.63 -9.97 -26.48
C PRO A 13 19.98 -9.52 -25.03
N TRP A 14 19.00 -9.56 -24.12
CA TRP A 14 19.28 -9.95 -22.73
C TRP A 14 18.47 -11.20 -22.45
N THR A 15 19.18 -12.29 -22.27
CA THR A 15 18.64 -13.60 -21.93
C THR A 15 18.17 -13.54 -20.48
N THR A 16 16.88 -13.35 -20.28
CA THR A 16 16.22 -13.74 -19.04
C THR A 16 15.36 -14.94 -19.38
N CYS A 17 15.65 -16.10 -18.78
CA CYS A 17 14.75 -17.24 -18.74
C CYS A 17 13.47 -16.81 -18.01
N GLY A 18 12.56 -16.17 -18.74
CA GLY A 18 11.18 -16.00 -18.33
C GLY A 18 10.45 -17.29 -18.65
N ILE A 19 9.79 -17.86 -17.64
CA ILE A 19 8.71 -18.82 -17.87
C ILE A 19 7.65 -18.04 -18.66
N THR A 20 7.57 -18.29 -19.96
CA THR A 20 6.52 -17.73 -20.81
C THR A 20 5.22 -18.47 -20.50
N ILE A 21 4.38 -17.89 -19.64
CA ILE A 21 2.97 -18.29 -19.57
C ILE A 21 2.29 -17.69 -20.80
N PRO A 22 1.69 -18.50 -21.69
CA PRO A 22 1.11 -18.00 -22.92
C PRO A 22 -0.12 -17.12 -22.64
N ASP A 23 -0.05 -15.91 -23.17
CA ASP A 23 -1.17 -15.13 -23.73
C ASP A 23 -2.38 -14.80 -22.84
N LEU A 24 -2.13 -14.01 -21.80
CA LEU A 24 -3.09 -12.99 -21.35
C LEU A 24 -2.34 -11.66 -21.40
N GLY A 25 -2.71 -10.75 -22.30
CA GLY A 25 -2.09 -9.44 -22.53
C GLY A 25 -2.09 -8.44 -21.35
N CYS A 26 -1.99 -8.92 -20.11
CA CYS A 26 -1.86 -8.14 -18.89
C CYS A 26 -0.38 -7.88 -18.59
N LYS A 27 0.06 -6.62 -18.74
CA LYS A 27 1.29 -6.13 -18.09
C LYS A 27 1.26 -6.55 -16.62
N MET A 28 2.34 -7.18 -16.14
CA MET A 28 2.42 -7.85 -14.82
C MET A 28 1.53 -7.21 -13.74
N PRO A 29 0.46 -7.89 -13.27
CA PRO A 29 -0.52 -7.33 -12.33
C PRO A 29 0.01 -7.22 -10.88
N PHE A 30 1.28 -7.55 -10.66
CA PHE A 30 1.89 -7.60 -9.34
C PHE A 30 2.90 -6.47 -9.18
N VAL A 31 2.69 -5.66 -8.15
CA VAL A 31 3.63 -4.61 -7.74
C VAL A 31 4.15 -4.97 -6.36
N TYR A 32 5.47 -5.03 -6.23
CA TYR A 32 6.10 -5.23 -4.93
C TYR A 32 5.86 -4.02 -4.01
N ARG A 33 5.36 -4.29 -2.80
CA ARG A 33 5.14 -3.30 -1.74
C ARG A 33 5.89 -3.77 -0.49
N PRO A 34 7.01 -3.13 -0.11
CA PRO A 34 7.74 -3.54 1.08
C PRO A 34 6.89 -3.30 2.32
N SER A 35 6.85 -4.30 3.21
CA SER A 35 6.22 -4.18 4.52
C SER A 35 7.27 -3.79 5.55
N LEU A 36 7.06 -2.65 6.21
CA LEU A 36 7.96 -2.06 7.19
C LEU A 36 7.21 -1.84 8.50
N LYS A 37 7.93 -1.75 9.62
CA LYS A 37 7.33 -1.36 10.91
C LYS A 37 7.46 0.14 11.12
N THR A 38 6.58 0.74 11.92
CA THR A 38 6.72 2.13 12.37
C THR A 38 7.86 2.26 13.37
N LYS A 39 9.11 2.15 12.89
CA LYS A 39 10.35 2.22 13.67
C LYS A 39 11.26 3.26 13.05
N THR A 40 12.04 3.94 13.89
CA THR A 40 12.99 4.97 13.44
C THR A 40 13.99 4.42 12.41
N GLY A 41 14.50 3.20 12.61
CA GLY A 41 15.46 2.57 11.69
C GLY A 41 14.89 2.36 10.28
N GLU A 42 13.60 2.03 10.15
CA GLU A 42 12.94 1.85 8.85
C GLU A 42 12.80 3.18 8.11
N ALA A 43 12.40 4.24 8.82
CA ALA A 43 12.34 5.59 8.24
C ALA A 43 13.73 6.10 7.82
N VAL A 44 14.78 5.77 8.58
CA VAL A 44 16.17 6.09 8.22
C VAL A 44 16.63 5.29 7.01
N ALA A 45 16.30 4.00 6.92
CA ALA A 45 16.64 3.19 5.75
C ALA A 45 16.06 3.80 4.46
N LEU A 46 14.84 4.35 4.52
CA LEU A 46 14.24 5.06 3.38
C LEU A 46 14.99 6.35 2.99
N LEU A 47 15.70 7.02 3.90
CA LEU A 47 16.54 8.18 3.55
C LEU A 47 17.68 7.80 2.61
N HIS A 48 18.19 6.57 2.73
CA HIS A 48 19.33 6.09 1.96
C HIS A 48 18.98 5.57 0.57
N LEU A 49 17.68 5.50 0.23
CA LEU A 49 17.25 5.15 -1.12
C LEU A 49 17.39 6.34 -2.07
N SER A 50 17.83 6.08 -3.31
CA SER A 50 17.79 7.07 -4.37
C SER A 50 16.35 7.39 -4.76
N ASN A 51 16.08 8.57 -5.31
CA ASN A 51 14.73 8.94 -5.75
C ASN A 51 14.15 7.90 -6.73
N GLN A 52 14.97 7.37 -7.64
CA GLN A 52 14.54 6.32 -8.57
C GLN A 52 14.10 5.04 -7.85
N GLN A 53 14.74 4.67 -6.75
CA GLN A 53 14.31 3.53 -5.93
C GLN A 53 13.01 3.84 -5.19
N LYS A 54 12.88 5.06 -4.66
CA LYS A 54 11.68 5.49 -3.96
C LYS A 54 10.45 5.47 -4.85
N ASP A 55 10.59 5.96 -6.08
CA ASP A 55 9.47 6.08 -7.03
C ASP A 55 8.96 4.70 -7.52
N ARG A 56 9.73 3.63 -7.29
CA ARG A 56 9.35 2.25 -7.62
C ARG A 56 8.60 1.52 -6.51
N ILE A 57 8.55 2.09 -5.30
CA ILE A 57 7.94 1.44 -4.14
C ILE A 57 6.88 2.34 -3.50
N ALA A 58 5.93 1.72 -2.79
CA ALA A 58 5.13 2.41 -1.79
C ALA A 58 5.06 1.49 -0.58
N PRO A 59 5.73 1.83 0.52
CA PRO A 59 5.79 0.96 1.68
C PRO A 59 4.43 0.84 2.36
N VAL A 60 4.18 -0.34 2.94
CA VAL A 60 3.12 -0.58 3.91
C VAL A 60 3.74 -0.53 5.28
N PHE A 61 3.30 0.38 6.14
CA PHE A 61 3.78 0.50 7.51
C PHE A 61 2.82 -0.17 8.47
N SER A 62 3.25 -1.25 9.10
CA SER A 62 2.56 -1.82 10.25
C SER A 62 2.85 -0.98 11.49
N VAL A 63 1.79 -0.44 12.10
CA VAL A 63 1.86 0.28 13.36
C VAL A 63 2.38 -0.67 14.43
N GLY A 64 3.52 -0.34 15.01
CA GLY A 64 4.11 -1.08 16.12
C GLY A 64 3.33 -0.88 17.41
N GLU A 65 3.71 -1.63 18.46
CA GLU A 65 3.10 -1.49 19.80
C GLU A 65 3.24 -0.06 20.35
N ARG A 66 4.40 0.57 20.13
CA ARG A 66 4.66 1.97 20.51
C ARG A 66 5.43 2.66 19.39
N PRO A 67 4.75 3.36 18.46
CA PRO A 67 5.43 4.11 17.42
C PRO A 67 6.36 5.18 18.04
N PRO A 68 7.64 5.28 17.62
CA PRO A 68 8.54 6.30 18.13
C PRO A 68 8.01 7.71 17.83
N ALA A 69 8.10 8.62 18.79
CA ALA A 69 7.62 10.00 18.64
C ALA A 69 8.27 10.75 17.46
N ASN A 70 9.50 10.38 17.09
CA ASN A 70 10.23 10.98 15.98
C ASN A 70 9.95 10.33 14.61
N PHE A 71 9.15 9.26 14.56
CA PHE A 71 8.93 8.49 13.33
C PHE A 71 8.34 9.38 12.22
N VAL A 72 7.32 10.17 12.52
CA VAL A 72 6.67 11.07 11.54
C VAL A 72 7.65 12.11 11.01
N ALA A 73 8.44 12.73 11.89
CA ALA A 73 9.45 13.71 11.47
C ALA A 73 10.49 13.10 10.53
N ARG A 74 10.95 11.87 10.82
CA ARG A 74 11.89 11.14 9.95
C ARG A 74 11.24 10.74 8.62
N MET A 75 9.99 10.31 8.65
CA MET A 75 9.22 10.00 7.46
C MET A 75 9.01 11.24 6.58
N ALA A 76 8.76 12.41 7.17
CA ALA A 76 8.66 13.66 6.44
C ALA A 76 9.97 13.99 5.70
N SER A 77 11.14 13.80 6.34
CA SER A 77 12.42 13.94 5.65
C SER A 77 12.64 12.91 4.52
N ALA A 78 12.14 11.68 4.69
CA ALA A 78 12.45 10.56 3.81
C ALA A 78 11.47 10.38 2.63
N TRP A 79 10.20 10.71 2.84
CA TRP A 79 9.07 10.22 2.05
C TRP A 79 8.04 11.30 1.71
N LEU A 80 8.37 12.58 1.90
CA LEU A 80 7.47 13.69 1.57
C LEU A 80 6.92 13.58 0.14
N GLY A 81 5.61 13.79 -0.01
CA GLY A 81 4.91 13.74 -1.29
C GLY A 81 4.81 12.35 -1.93
N ARG A 82 5.32 11.29 -1.27
CA ARG A 82 5.28 9.92 -1.79
C ARG A 82 4.28 9.09 -1.02
N ARG A 83 3.53 8.27 -1.76
CA ARG A 83 2.48 7.44 -1.18
C ARG A 83 3.05 6.39 -0.22
N CYS A 84 2.35 6.16 0.88
CA CYS A 84 2.51 4.98 1.72
C CYS A 84 1.15 4.44 2.15
N PHE A 85 1.16 3.25 2.75
CA PHE A 85 0.00 2.63 3.35
C PHE A 85 0.23 2.46 4.84
N LEU A 86 -0.82 2.61 5.65
CA LEU A 86 -0.73 2.44 7.11
C LEU A 86 -1.66 1.32 7.57
N ASP A 87 -1.10 0.38 8.31
CA ASP A 87 -1.76 -0.83 8.79
C ASP A 87 -1.70 -0.91 10.31
N GLY A 88 -2.82 -0.60 10.96
CA GLY A 88 -2.94 -0.61 12.42
C GLY A 88 -3.39 -1.95 13.00
N SER A 89 -3.65 -2.98 12.20
CA SER A 89 -4.36 -4.18 12.68
C SER A 89 -3.61 -4.92 13.78
N PHE A 90 -2.28 -5.00 13.66
CA PHE A 90 -1.40 -5.56 14.69
C PHE A 90 -1.45 -4.76 15.99
N ASN A 91 -1.30 -3.43 15.93
CA ASN A 91 -1.36 -2.56 17.11
C ASN A 91 -2.73 -2.69 17.80
N HIS A 92 -3.82 -2.65 17.03
CA HIS A 92 -5.17 -2.79 17.57
C HIS A 92 -5.36 -4.13 18.31
N ASN A 93 -4.82 -5.23 17.79
CA ASN A 93 -4.90 -6.53 18.46
C ASN A 93 -4.12 -6.57 19.78
N LEU A 94 -3.09 -5.74 19.94
CA LEU A 94 -2.30 -5.64 21.18
C LEU A 94 -2.91 -4.66 22.18
N SER A 95 -3.34 -3.49 21.71
CA SER A 95 -3.81 -2.37 22.55
C SER A 95 -5.30 -2.42 22.85
N GLY A 96 -6.08 -3.15 22.05
CA GLY A 96 -7.54 -3.16 22.12
C GLY A 96 -8.20 -1.92 21.50
N GLY A 97 -7.45 -1.04 20.82
CA GLY A 97 -8.00 0.18 20.22
C GLY A 97 -7.20 0.74 19.04
N SER A 98 -7.73 1.78 18.39
CA SER A 98 -7.15 2.39 17.18
C SER A 98 -6.33 3.66 17.43
N ALA A 99 -6.20 4.13 18.67
CA ALA A 99 -5.67 5.47 18.97
C ALA A 99 -4.29 5.75 18.37
N ASP A 100 -3.36 4.78 18.41
CA ASP A 100 -2.03 4.93 17.82
C ASP A 100 -2.11 4.98 16.28
N PHE A 101 -2.98 4.18 15.68
CA PHE A 101 -3.22 4.18 14.24
C PHE A 101 -3.81 5.52 13.80
N ASP A 102 -4.87 6.00 14.45
CA ASP A 102 -5.56 7.26 14.12
C ASP A 102 -4.60 8.45 14.26
N THR A 103 -3.88 8.51 15.38
CA THR A 103 -2.88 9.56 15.65
C THR A 103 -1.79 9.57 14.59
N LEU A 104 -1.25 8.40 14.27
CA LEU A 104 -0.16 8.30 13.30
C LEU A 104 -0.63 8.59 11.87
N PHE A 105 -1.84 8.16 11.51
CA PHE A 105 -2.45 8.45 10.22
C PHE A 105 -2.61 9.96 10.01
N ALA A 106 -3.20 10.65 10.98
CA ALA A 106 -3.37 12.10 10.96
C ALA A 106 -2.02 12.84 10.91
N ALA A 107 -1.04 12.39 11.70
CA ALA A 107 0.28 13.02 11.74
C ALA A 107 1.06 12.87 10.43
N LEU A 108 1.02 11.69 9.80
CA LEU A 108 1.63 11.46 8.48
C LEU A 108 0.97 12.33 7.40
N GLY A 109 -0.36 12.37 7.37
CA GLY A 109 -1.11 13.19 6.42
C GLY A 109 -0.81 14.68 6.56
N THR A 110 -0.83 15.19 7.79
CA THR A 110 -0.48 16.58 8.11
C THR A 110 0.97 16.92 7.75
N ALA A 111 1.88 15.95 7.82
CA ALA A 111 3.27 16.10 7.38
C ALA A 111 3.44 16.09 5.85
N GLY A 112 2.36 16.04 5.07
CA GLY A 112 2.40 16.08 3.60
C GLY A 112 2.72 14.73 2.95
N ILE A 113 2.50 13.62 3.66
CA ILE A 113 2.68 12.27 3.13
C ILE A 113 1.31 11.72 2.69
N PRO A 114 1.12 11.40 1.40
CA PRO A 114 -0.11 10.75 0.93
C PRO A 114 -0.27 9.35 1.54
N VAL A 115 -0.99 9.25 2.65
CA VAL A 115 -1.22 8.01 3.39
C VAL A 115 -2.58 7.42 3.05
N ILE A 116 -2.62 6.10 2.83
CA ILE A 116 -3.84 5.33 2.55
C ILE A 116 -4.02 4.26 3.65
N PRO A 117 -5.22 4.10 4.23
CA PRO A 117 -5.43 3.10 5.27
C PRO A 117 -5.46 1.68 4.67
N VAL A 118 -4.96 0.72 5.44
CA VAL A 118 -5.05 -0.71 5.11
C VAL A 118 -6.24 -1.34 5.84
N ILE A 119 -7.14 -1.93 5.07
CA ILE A 119 -8.23 -2.78 5.58
C ILE A 119 -7.76 -4.23 5.52
N GLU A 120 -8.04 -5.03 6.55
CA GLU A 120 -7.65 -6.43 6.59
C GLU A 120 -8.85 -7.38 6.68
N ILE A 121 -8.91 -8.35 5.77
CA ILE A 121 -9.85 -9.46 5.84
C ILE A 121 -9.43 -10.41 6.96
N GLY A 122 -10.24 -10.43 8.03
CA GLY A 122 -9.98 -11.21 9.24
C GLY A 122 -9.47 -10.38 10.42
N ALA A 123 -9.25 -9.07 10.24
CA ALA A 123 -9.07 -8.18 11.39
C ALA A 123 -10.39 -7.93 12.13
N SER A 124 -10.30 -7.37 13.33
CA SER A 124 -11.49 -7.01 14.12
C SER A 124 -12.35 -5.99 13.37
N ASN A 125 -13.67 -6.07 13.54
CA ASN A 125 -14.60 -5.09 12.94
C ASN A 125 -14.32 -3.67 13.44
N ALA A 126 -13.94 -3.52 14.72
CA ALA A 126 -13.58 -2.22 15.30
C ALA A 126 -12.38 -1.58 14.60
N TYR A 127 -11.32 -2.36 14.34
CA TYR A 127 -10.18 -1.88 13.56
C TYR A 127 -10.58 -1.47 12.15
N ASN A 128 -11.32 -2.34 11.45
CA ASN A 128 -11.71 -2.04 10.07
C ASN A 128 -12.61 -0.78 10.01
N GLN A 129 -13.51 -0.56 10.96
CA GLN A 129 -14.31 0.67 11.05
C GLN A 129 -13.44 1.91 11.24
N ALA A 130 -12.44 1.87 12.13
CA ALA A 130 -11.51 2.98 12.31
C ALA A 130 -10.74 3.28 11.01
N ALA A 131 -10.19 2.24 10.37
CA ALA A 131 -9.48 2.39 9.10
C ALA A 131 -10.39 2.91 7.95
N PHE A 132 -11.66 2.52 7.92
CA PHE A 132 -12.64 3.03 6.97
C PHE A 132 -12.90 4.54 7.12
N ALA A 133 -12.94 5.05 8.35
CA ALA A 133 -13.16 6.48 8.63
C ALA A 133 -12.07 7.38 8.00
N HIS A 134 -10.91 6.81 7.68
CA HIS A 134 -9.74 7.50 7.14
C HIS A 134 -9.61 7.44 5.60
N ILE A 135 -10.51 6.74 4.90
CA ILE A 135 -10.49 6.65 3.44
C ILE A 135 -10.67 8.04 2.82
N GLY A 136 -9.80 8.40 1.86
CA GLY A 136 -9.90 9.65 1.11
C GLY A 136 -9.42 10.90 1.84
N GLN A 137 -9.01 10.81 3.11
CA GLN A 137 -8.62 12.00 3.90
C GLN A 137 -7.31 12.65 3.40
N PHE A 138 -6.26 11.87 3.13
CA PHE A 138 -4.95 12.39 2.69
C PHE A 138 -4.48 11.81 1.35
N SER A 139 -5.16 10.79 0.84
CA SER A 139 -4.99 10.25 -0.50
C SER A 139 -6.22 9.40 -0.85
N ASN A 140 -6.62 9.43 -2.12
CA ASN A 140 -7.66 8.54 -2.62
C ASN A 140 -7.17 7.10 -2.66
N GLY A 141 -8.06 6.17 -2.31
CA GLY A 141 -7.85 4.73 -2.41
C GLY A 141 -7.99 4.01 -1.08
N VAL A 142 -7.93 2.68 -1.17
CA VAL A 142 -7.90 1.75 -0.06
C VAL A 142 -6.95 0.61 -0.41
N MET A 143 -6.21 0.10 0.58
CA MET A 143 -5.45 -1.12 0.41
C MET A 143 -6.13 -2.25 1.17
N LEU A 144 -6.49 -3.32 0.46
CA LEU A 144 -7.02 -4.53 1.07
C LEU A 144 -5.87 -5.51 1.32
N LYS A 145 -5.73 -5.95 2.56
CA LYS A 145 -4.81 -7.00 3.00
C LYS A 145 -5.62 -8.26 3.33
N CYS A 146 -5.13 -9.41 2.93
CA CYS A 146 -5.72 -10.69 3.28
C CYS A 146 -4.64 -11.75 3.40
N THR A 147 -4.87 -12.75 4.23
CA THR A 147 -4.07 -13.98 4.21
C THR A 147 -4.44 -14.79 2.95
N HIS A 148 -3.59 -15.76 2.60
CA HIS A 148 -3.86 -16.63 1.45
C HIS A 148 -5.21 -17.38 1.60
N GLY A 149 -5.57 -17.81 2.81
CA GLY A 149 -6.84 -18.49 3.08
C GLY A 149 -8.08 -17.60 2.91
N HIS A 150 -7.92 -16.28 2.90
CA HIS A 150 -9.00 -15.31 2.68
C HIS A 150 -9.00 -14.72 1.28
N LEU A 151 -8.18 -15.23 0.36
CA LEU A 151 -8.06 -14.66 -0.99
C LEU A 151 -9.37 -14.73 -1.77
N ASN A 152 -10.14 -15.80 -1.60
CA ASN A 152 -11.48 -15.95 -2.19
C ASN A 152 -12.48 -14.89 -1.66
N LEU A 153 -12.31 -14.43 -0.42
CA LEU A 153 -13.16 -13.40 0.18
C LEU A 153 -12.78 -11.99 -0.31
N ALA A 154 -11.55 -11.78 -0.77
CA ALA A 154 -11.09 -10.48 -1.25
C ALA A 154 -11.86 -9.99 -2.48
N ALA A 155 -12.17 -10.89 -3.42
CA ALA A 155 -12.98 -10.55 -4.59
C ALA A 155 -14.39 -10.08 -4.19
N ASN A 156 -15.03 -10.78 -3.26
CA ASN A 156 -16.36 -10.43 -2.75
C ASN A 156 -16.35 -9.09 -2.00
N TRP A 157 -15.31 -8.84 -1.21
CA TRP A 157 -15.17 -7.58 -0.48
C TRP A 157 -15.06 -6.38 -1.44
N VAL A 158 -14.27 -6.51 -2.51
CA VAL A 158 -14.13 -5.44 -3.52
C VAL A 158 -15.47 -5.17 -4.22
N GLN A 159 -16.24 -6.23 -4.52
CA GLN A 159 -17.58 -6.08 -5.12
C GLN A 159 -18.55 -5.35 -4.19
N GLN A 160 -18.55 -5.67 -2.89
CA GLN A 160 -19.38 -5.00 -1.89
C GLN A 160 -19.01 -3.52 -1.73
N MET A 161 -17.72 -3.20 -1.73
CA MET A 161 -17.25 -1.81 -1.66
C MET A 161 -17.65 -0.97 -2.87
N GLY A 162 -17.64 -1.55 -4.08
CA GLY A 162 -18.10 -0.89 -5.30
C GLY A 162 -19.60 -0.54 -5.26
N GLN A 163 -20.40 -1.37 -4.59
CA GLN A 163 -21.84 -1.12 -4.40
C GLN A 163 -22.09 0.01 -3.38
N CYS A 164 -21.32 0.07 -2.29
CA CYS A 164 -21.44 1.15 -1.29
C CYS A 164 -20.98 2.52 -1.79
N GLN A 165 -20.05 2.61 -2.74
CA GLN A 165 -19.62 3.88 -3.34
C GLN A 165 -20.62 4.46 -4.36
N SER A 166 -21.62 3.68 -4.79
CA SER A 166 -22.66 4.13 -5.71
C SER A 166 -23.88 4.74 -5.01
N ALA A 167 -23.86 4.77 -3.66
CA ALA A 167 -24.95 5.20 -2.79
C ALA A 167 -24.64 6.51 -2.03
N LEU A 168 -23.55 7.20 -2.40
CA LEU A 168 -23.17 8.55 -1.96
C LEU A 168 -23.09 9.47 -3.18
#